data_AF-A0A847B1W0-F1
#
_entry.id   AF-A0A847B1W0-F1
#
_cell.length_a   1.000
_cell.length_b   1.000
_cell.length_c   1.000
_cell.angle_alpha   90.00
_cell.angle_beta   90.00
_cell.angle_gamma   90.00
#
_symmetry.space_group_name_H-M   'P 1'
#
loop_
_entity.id
_entity.type
_entity.pdbx_description
1 polymer ?
#
loop_
_entity_poly.entity_id
_entity_poly.type
_entity_poly.pdbx_seq_one_letter_code
_entity_poly.pdbx_strand_id
1 'polypeptide(L)'
;MSLLTKRETLVQNITYMAIMAAINAVFSLLAALVSALSIFLMIVLPLSSAIVFLFCKHKYFPIYAVATILICLLVTIFDMSFTIFYVIPSILTGYLFGLFIKYKLHAVWIILITSIAQGLFTALSIPLIQWIFDVNIIDTFKGLLQVTASVNIDIIVPSFLFYLALTQMVFSYIVIQSEINKFGYEISDQPINTTTYSLILFGVIIAIIPFIFLLPSGAYLLLSISLYFMFFIVFTHILQKQYKVLIAFGISLLAFMFLFAFLYPVIPAPFGLLLVGLLPAFVALISLLNNVLFNRRPKDKMISTGKETKE
;
A
#
# COMPACT_ATOMS: atom_id res chain seq x y z
N MET A 1 -1.23 5.68 32.06
CA MET A 1 0.18 5.86 31.61
C MET A 1 0.92 4.53 31.77
N SER A 2 1.13 3.73 30.71
CA SER A 2 2.05 2.55 30.73
C SER A 2 2.03 1.73 29.42
N LEU A 3 0.99 1.79 28.58
CA LEU A 3 0.91 0.98 27.34
C LEU A 3 1.91 1.36 26.23
N LEU A 4 2.58 2.50 26.41
CA LEU A 4 3.34 3.22 25.39
C LEU A 4 4.77 3.49 25.90
N THR A 5 5.53 2.46 26.26
CA THR A 5 6.98 2.57 26.53
C THR A 5 7.70 1.36 25.95
N LYS A 6 8.96 1.54 25.51
CA LYS A 6 9.79 0.46 24.98
C LYS A 6 9.97 -0.64 26.04
N ARG A 7 9.79 -1.91 25.67
CA ARG A 7 9.77 -3.01 26.64
C ARG A 7 11.16 -3.63 26.79
N GLU A 8 11.78 -3.40 27.94
CA GLU A 8 13.15 -3.89 28.19
C GLU A 8 13.17 -5.25 28.88
N THR A 9 12.19 -5.52 29.76
CA THR A 9 12.12 -6.76 30.55
C THR A 9 11.34 -7.86 29.82
N LEU A 10 11.66 -9.12 30.11
CA LEU A 10 11.02 -10.28 29.50
C LEU A 10 9.50 -10.32 29.76
N VAL A 11 9.10 -10.08 31.02
CA VAL A 11 7.68 -10.06 31.43
C VAL A 11 6.90 -9.01 30.64
N GLN A 12 7.42 -7.79 30.54
CA GLN A 12 6.80 -6.71 29.79
C GLN A 12 6.61 -7.03 28.30
N ASN A 13 7.61 -7.66 27.66
CA ASN A 13 7.51 -8.09 26.27
C ASN A 13 6.41 -9.14 26.10
N ILE A 14 6.40 -10.18 26.95
CA ILE A 14 5.42 -11.27 26.89
C ILE A 14 4.00 -10.75 27.12
N THR A 15 3.79 -9.94 28.15
CA THR A 15 2.46 -9.37 28.45
C THR A 15 1.95 -8.51 27.30
N TYR A 16 2.81 -7.69 26.69
CA TYR A 16 2.42 -6.84 25.58
C TYR A 16 2.08 -7.64 24.32
N MET A 17 2.90 -8.64 23.98
CA MET A 17 2.62 -9.56 22.87
C MET A 17 1.31 -10.32 23.09
N ALA A 18 1.01 -10.75 24.31
CA ALA A 18 -0.23 -11.44 24.65
C ALA A 18 -1.44 -10.53 24.48
N ILE A 19 -1.36 -9.26 24.91
CA ILE A 19 -2.44 -8.27 24.71
C ILE A 19 -2.68 -8.05 23.21
N MET A 20 -1.62 -7.87 22.41
CA MET A 20 -1.76 -7.66 20.97
C MET A 20 -2.29 -8.89 20.24
N ALA A 21 -1.86 -10.09 20.63
CA ALA A 21 -2.41 -11.33 20.10
C ALA A 21 -3.90 -11.51 20.46
N ALA A 22 -4.30 -11.14 21.68
CA ALA A 22 -5.70 -11.18 22.09
C ALA A 22 -6.56 -10.17 21.32
N ILE A 23 -6.05 -8.95 21.08
CA ILE A 23 -6.72 -7.95 20.23
C ILE A 23 -6.95 -8.53 18.83
N ASN A 24 -5.90 -9.10 18.22
CA ASN A 24 -6.02 -9.72 16.90
C ASN A 24 -7.04 -10.87 16.88
N ALA A 25 -7.06 -11.70 17.92
CA ALA A 25 -8.01 -12.80 18.04
C ALA A 25 -9.47 -12.31 18.14
N VAL A 26 -9.73 -11.26 18.92
CA VAL A 26 -11.07 -10.66 19.03
C VAL A 26 -11.53 -10.10 17.70
N PHE A 27 -10.69 -9.33 17.01
CA PHE A 27 -11.03 -8.82 15.68
C PHE A 27 -11.21 -9.97 14.68
N SER A 28 -10.39 -11.02 14.76
CA SER A 28 -10.50 -12.22 13.90
C SER A 28 -11.83 -12.93 14.08
N LEU A 29 -12.31 -13.07 15.33
CA LEU A 29 -13.63 -13.60 15.61
C LEU A 29 -14.74 -12.71 15.03
N LEU A 30 -14.66 -11.41 15.28
CA LEU A 30 -15.67 -10.45 14.83
C LEU A 30 -15.79 -10.43 13.31
N ALA A 31 -14.67 -10.50 12.60
CA ALA A 31 -14.66 -10.51 11.15
C ALA A 31 -15.10 -11.85 10.54
N ALA A 32 -14.86 -12.98 11.23
CA ALA A 32 -15.42 -14.28 10.85
C ALA A 32 -16.95 -14.30 11.00
N LEU A 33 -17.50 -13.56 11.98
CA LEU A 33 -18.95 -13.47 12.22
C LEU A 33 -19.65 -12.42 11.35
N VAL A 34 -18.95 -11.33 11.01
CA VAL A 34 -19.50 -10.22 10.23
C VAL A 34 -18.52 -9.87 9.10
N SER A 35 -18.87 -10.26 7.88
CA SER A 35 -18.03 -10.06 6.68
C SER A 35 -17.62 -8.60 6.46
N ALA A 36 -18.47 -7.63 6.79
CA ALA A 36 -18.16 -6.20 6.69
C ALA A 36 -17.05 -5.74 7.66
N LEU A 37 -16.86 -6.42 8.80
CA LEU A 37 -15.80 -6.10 9.76
C LEU A 37 -14.41 -6.58 9.32
N SER A 38 -14.32 -7.39 8.26
CA SER A 38 -13.05 -7.82 7.67
C SER A 38 -12.16 -6.65 7.23
N ILE A 39 -12.76 -5.52 6.83
CA ILE A 39 -12.03 -4.30 6.46
C ILE A 39 -11.31 -3.70 7.67
N PHE A 40 -11.93 -3.69 8.86
CA PHE A 40 -11.27 -3.21 10.08
C PHE A 40 -10.13 -4.13 10.49
N LEU A 41 -10.32 -5.44 10.32
CA LEU A 41 -9.32 -6.44 10.60
C LEU A 41 -8.07 -6.30 9.71
N MET A 42 -8.27 -6.01 8.42
CA MET A 42 -7.19 -5.68 7.50
C MET A 42 -6.35 -4.51 8.03
N ILE A 43 -6.92 -3.52 8.71
CA ILE A 43 -6.16 -2.38 9.23
C ILE A 43 -5.48 -2.72 10.57
N VAL A 44 -6.19 -3.40 11.47
CA VAL A 44 -5.72 -3.65 12.85
C VAL A 44 -4.58 -4.66 12.91
N LEU A 45 -4.57 -5.69 12.06
CA LEU A 45 -3.55 -6.75 12.11
C LEU A 45 -2.14 -6.32 11.71
N PRO A 46 -1.92 -5.64 10.56
CA PRO A 46 -0.60 -5.10 10.23
C PRO A 46 -0.16 -4.07 11.26
N LEU A 47 -1.10 -3.27 11.76
CA LEU A 47 -0.86 -2.29 12.82
C LEU A 47 -0.33 -2.95 14.10
N SER A 48 -1.02 -3.95 14.64
CA SER A 48 -0.61 -4.63 15.87
C SER A 48 0.75 -5.30 15.71
N SER A 49 1.00 -5.93 14.56
CA SER A 49 2.28 -6.55 14.22
C SER A 49 3.42 -5.52 14.12
N ALA A 50 3.19 -4.40 13.44
CA ALA A 50 4.17 -3.31 13.35
C ALA A 50 4.49 -2.71 14.72
N ILE A 51 3.47 -2.50 15.55
CA ILE A 51 3.61 -2.00 16.93
C ILE A 51 4.45 -3.00 17.75
N VAL A 52 4.13 -4.30 17.72
CA VAL A 52 4.92 -5.32 18.44
C VAL A 52 6.38 -5.31 17.99
N PHE A 53 6.65 -5.19 16.69
CA PHE A 53 8.03 -5.09 16.17
C PHE A 53 8.78 -3.86 16.70
N LEU A 54 8.11 -2.72 16.82
CA LEU A 54 8.72 -1.46 17.24
C LEU A 54 8.95 -1.39 18.76
N PHE A 55 8.02 -1.94 19.55
CA PHE A 55 8.05 -1.81 21.03
C PHE A 55 8.67 -3.00 21.75
N CYS A 56 8.67 -4.18 21.16
CA CYS A 56 9.27 -5.38 21.74
C CYS A 56 10.67 -5.66 21.17
N LYS A 57 11.46 -6.47 21.87
CA LYS A 57 12.76 -6.93 21.32
C LYS A 57 12.51 -7.88 20.13
N HIS A 58 13.23 -7.65 19.03
CA HIS A 58 13.16 -8.41 17.77
C HIS A 58 13.16 -9.94 17.94
N LYS A 59 13.94 -10.43 18.92
CA LYS A 59 14.04 -11.86 19.24
C LYS A 59 12.70 -12.51 19.62
N TYR A 60 11.73 -11.74 20.12
CA TYR A 60 10.44 -12.24 20.57
C TYR A 60 9.34 -12.14 19.52
N PHE A 61 9.57 -11.45 18.40
CA PHE A 61 8.59 -11.33 17.33
C PHE A 61 8.12 -12.69 16.76
N PRO A 62 9.00 -13.68 16.53
CA PRO A 62 8.55 -15.01 16.08
C PRO A 62 7.58 -15.69 17.05
N ILE A 63 7.78 -15.49 18.36
CA ILE A 63 6.89 -16.04 19.40
C ILE A 63 5.51 -15.39 19.29
N TYR A 64 5.46 -14.06 19.13
CA TYR A 64 4.22 -13.34 18.89
C TYR A 64 3.51 -13.80 17.61
N ALA A 65 4.25 -13.97 16.51
CA ALA A 65 3.68 -14.39 15.24
C ALA A 65 3.03 -15.78 15.37
N VAL A 66 3.74 -16.76 15.91
CA VAL A 66 3.21 -18.12 16.12
C VAL A 66 2.03 -18.12 17.09
N ALA A 67 2.13 -17.41 18.22
CA ALA A 67 1.04 -17.33 19.18
C ALA A 67 -0.22 -16.69 18.59
N THR A 68 -0.07 -15.60 17.82
CA THR A 68 -1.18 -14.92 17.17
C THR A 68 -1.85 -15.82 16.14
N ILE A 69 -1.07 -16.52 15.31
CA ILE A 69 -1.61 -17.46 14.31
C ILE A 69 -2.39 -18.59 15.00
N LEU A 70 -1.82 -19.21 16.03
CA LEU A 70 -2.48 -20.31 16.75
C LEU A 70 -3.77 -19.86 17.44
N ILE A 71 -3.76 -18.71 18.12
CA ILE A 71 -4.96 -18.20 18.79
C ILE A 71 -6.03 -17.81 17.76
N CYS A 72 -5.65 -17.13 16.66
CA CYS A 72 -6.61 -16.78 15.61
C CYS A 72 -7.21 -18.04 14.95
N LEU A 73 -6.40 -19.08 14.68
CA LEU A 73 -6.88 -20.36 14.16
C LEU A 73 -7.88 -21.02 15.10
N LEU A 74 -7.61 -21.02 16.41
CA LEU A 74 -8.52 -21.60 17.41
C LEU A 74 -9.85 -20.84 17.47
N VAL A 75 -9.80 -19.52 17.36
CA VAL A 75 -10.98 -18.66 17.46
C VAL A 75 -11.80 -18.66 16.17
N THR A 76 -11.16 -18.83 15.01
CA THR A 76 -11.83 -18.96 13.70
C THR A 76 -11.91 -20.41 13.23
N ILE A 77 -12.06 -21.38 14.14
CA ILE A 77 -12.06 -22.81 13.78
C ILE A 77 -13.17 -23.18 12.78
N PHE A 78 -14.27 -22.42 12.79
CA PHE A 78 -15.41 -22.57 11.88
C PHE A 78 -15.13 -22.07 10.46
N ASP A 79 -14.14 -21.18 10.28
CA ASP A 79 -13.70 -20.66 8.99
C ASP A 79 -12.19 -20.37 9.04
N MET A 80 -11.39 -21.44 8.89
CA MET A 80 -9.93 -21.34 8.94
C MET A 80 -9.34 -20.60 7.73
N SER A 81 -10.07 -20.52 6.62
CA SER A 81 -9.63 -19.79 5.42
C SER A 81 -9.38 -18.32 5.74
N PHE A 82 -10.16 -17.75 6.66
CA PHE A 82 -10.01 -16.39 7.12
C PHE A 82 -8.62 -16.10 7.74
N THR A 83 -8.16 -16.97 8.65
CA THR A 83 -6.86 -16.77 9.31
C THR A 83 -5.70 -16.93 8.32
N ILE A 84 -5.79 -17.86 7.38
CA ILE A 84 -4.75 -18.08 6.37
C ILE A 84 -4.68 -16.92 5.37
N PHE A 85 -5.82 -16.35 4.97
CA PHE A 85 -5.88 -15.29 3.97
C PHE A 85 -5.57 -13.90 4.54
N TYR A 86 -6.00 -13.61 5.77
CA TYR A 86 -5.90 -12.26 6.34
C TYR A 86 -4.83 -12.14 7.42
N VAL A 87 -4.72 -13.10 8.34
CA VAL A 87 -3.84 -12.97 9.51
C VAL A 87 -2.38 -13.19 9.13
N ILE A 88 -2.07 -14.26 8.39
CA ILE A 88 -0.68 -14.59 8.03
C ILE A 88 -0.04 -13.48 7.17
N PRO A 89 -0.64 -13.03 6.04
CA PRO A 89 -0.08 -11.93 5.25
C PRO A 89 0.11 -10.66 6.07
N SER A 90 -0.88 -10.31 6.91
CA SER A 90 -0.85 -9.08 7.71
C SER A 90 0.23 -9.08 8.79
N ILE A 91 0.53 -10.23 9.42
CA ILE A 91 1.63 -10.34 10.38
C ILE A 91 2.97 -10.09 9.67
N LEU A 92 3.18 -10.73 8.51
CA LEU A 92 4.42 -10.60 7.72
C LEU A 92 4.61 -9.17 7.21
N THR A 93 3.56 -8.51 6.75
CA THR A 93 3.66 -7.13 6.27
C THR A 93 3.79 -6.12 7.39
N GLY A 94 3.12 -6.31 8.53
CA GLY A 94 3.37 -5.51 9.72
C GLY A 94 4.82 -5.60 10.21
N TYR A 95 5.45 -6.78 10.10
CA TYR A 95 6.88 -6.93 10.36
C TYR A 95 7.75 -6.09 9.41
N LEU A 96 7.52 -6.20 8.10
CA LEU A 96 8.25 -5.42 7.09
C LEU A 96 8.06 -3.91 7.29
N PHE A 97 6.82 -3.51 7.62
CA PHE A 97 6.47 -2.13 7.89
C PHE A 97 7.26 -1.57 9.08
N GLY A 98 7.28 -2.29 10.21
CA GLY A 98 8.07 -1.92 11.39
C GLY A 98 9.58 -1.89 11.11
N LEU A 99 10.08 -2.83 10.30
CA LEU A 99 11.47 -2.89 9.87
C LEU A 99 11.87 -1.63 9.09
N PHE A 100 11.07 -1.22 8.11
CA PHE A 100 11.38 -0.06 7.27
C PHE A 100 11.31 1.27 8.00
N ILE A 101 10.41 1.41 8.97
CA ILE A 101 10.41 2.55 9.87
C ILE A 101 11.70 2.62 10.68
N LYS A 102 12.16 1.49 11.23
CA LYS A 102 13.41 1.43 12.00
C LYS A 102 14.63 1.86 11.16
N TYR A 103 14.63 1.52 9.86
CA TYR A 103 15.65 1.95 8.90
C TYR A 103 15.42 3.36 8.33
N LYS A 104 14.43 4.11 8.82
CA LYS A 104 14.11 5.48 8.40
C LYS A 104 13.87 5.60 6.89
N LEU A 105 13.26 4.61 6.26
CA LEU A 105 12.84 4.74 4.86
C LEU A 105 11.78 5.85 4.71
N HIS A 106 11.75 6.48 3.55
CA HIS A 106 10.75 7.48 3.22
C HIS A 106 9.36 6.82 3.09
N ALA A 107 8.32 7.51 3.55
CA ALA A 107 6.94 7.02 3.65
C ALA A 107 6.44 6.34 2.36
N VAL A 108 6.74 6.95 1.21
CA VAL A 108 6.35 6.45 -0.12
C VAL A 108 6.87 5.05 -0.39
N TRP A 109 8.11 4.76 0.01
CA TRP A 109 8.71 3.44 -0.20
C TRP A 109 8.19 2.44 0.82
N ILE A 110 7.95 2.87 2.07
CA ILE A 110 7.33 2.01 3.09
C ILE A 110 5.97 1.53 2.60
N ILE A 111 5.09 2.45 2.20
CA ILE A 111 3.74 2.12 1.73
C ILE A 111 3.81 1.26 0.47
N LEU A 112 4.62 1.62 -0.53
CA LEU A 112 4.70 0.88 -1.79
C LEU A 112 5.18 -0.56 -1.58
N ILE A 113 6.32 -0.74 -0.91
CA ILE A 113 6.94 -2.07 -0.75
C ILE A 113 6.06 -2.97 0.12
N THR A 114 5.49 -2.43 1.20
CA THR A 114 4.59 -3.22 2.07
C THR A 114 3.26 -3.56 1.39
N SER A 115 2.75 -2.70 0.50
CA SER A 115 1.56 -2.99 -0.30
C SER A 115 1.83 -4.08 -1.34
N ILE A 116 2.99 -4.04 -2.02
CA ILE A 116 3.40 -5.11 -2.95
C ILE A 116 3.57 -6.43 -2.19
N ALA A 117 4.24 -6.41 -1.03
CA ALA A 117 4.41 -7.60 -0.20
C ALA A 117 3.06 -8.17 0.27
N GLN A 118 2.14 -7.31 0.72
CA GLN A 118 0.80 -7.73 1.13
C GLN A 118 0.04 -8.36 -0.03
N GLY A 119 -0.01 -7.68 -1.17
CA GLY A 119 -0.67 -8.19 -2.37
C GLY A 119 -0.08 -9.53 -2.82
N LEU A 120 1.24 -9.68 -2.76
CA LEU A 120 1.94 -10.93 -3.08
C LEU A 120 1.58 -12.05 -2.08
N PHE A 121 1.66 -11.79 -0.78
CA PHE A 121 1.32 -12.80 0.23
C PHE A 121 -0.15 -13.21 0.15
N THR A 122 -1.06 -12.25 -0.04
CA THR A 122 -2.48 -12.53 -0.26
C THR A 122 -2.69 -13.34 -1.54
N ALA A 123 -2.01 -13.02 -2.64
CA ALA A 123 -2.08 -13.79 -3.89
C ALA A 123 -1.54 -15.21 -3.73
N LEU A 124 -0.48 -15.42 -2.94
CA LEU A 124 0.05 -16.74 -2.61
C LEU A 124 -0.88 -17.54 -1.68
N SER A 125 -1.68 -16.87 -0.85
CA SER A 125 -2.70 -17.53 -0.03
C SER A 125 -3.89 -18.05 -0.85
N ILE A 126 -4.18 -17.49 -2.03
CA ILE A 126 -5.28 -17.95 -2.90
C ILE A 126 -5.14 -19.42 -3.32
N PRO A 127 -4.04 -19.86 -3.96
CA PRO A 127 -3.89 -21.26 -4.38
C PRO A 127 -3.81 -22.21 -3.18
N LEU A 128 -3.26 -21.74 -2.06
CA LEU A 128 -3.21 -22.53 -0.83
C LEU A 128 -4.61 -22.83 -0.30
N ILE A 129 -5.53 -21.86 -0.35
CA ILE A 129 -6.93 -22.05 0.08
C ILE A 129 -7.68 -22.92 -0.91
N GLN A 130 -7.51 -22.70 -2.21
CA GLN A 130 -8.13 -23.56 -3.21
C GLN A 130 -7.72 -25.03 -3.02
N TRP A 131 -6.45 -25.27 -2.66
CA TRP A 131 -5.95 -26.62 -2.40
C TRP A 131 -6.51 -27.24 -1.10
N ILE A 132 -6.70 -26.46 -0.03
CA ILE A 132 -7.13 -26.98 1.28
C ILE A 132 -8.66 -27.03 1.43
N PHE A 133 -9.38 -26.06 0.87
CA PHE A 133 -10.81 -25.84 1.11
C PHE A 133 -11.69 -25.95 -0.15
N ASP A 134 -11.09 -26.18 -1.33
CA ASP A 134 -11.80 -26.29 -2.62
C ASP A 134 -12.66 -25.06 -2.99
N VAL A 135 -12.34 -23.90 -2.40
CA VAL A 135 -13.02 -22.63 -2.67
C VAL A 135 -12.24 -21.83 -3.72
N ASN A 136 -12.89 -21.52 -4.84
CA ASN A 136 -12.31 -20.61 -5.83
C ASN A 136 -12.61 -19.15 -5.46
N ILE A 137 -11.69 -18.53 -4.72
CA ILE A 137 -11.79 -17.13 -4.28
C ILE A 137 -11.97 -16.18 -5.48
N ILE A 138 -11.41 -16.50 -6.64
CA ILE A 138 -11.55 -15.68 -7.86
C ILE A 138 -13.01 -15.66 -8.33
N ASP A 139 -13.73 -16.78 -8.22
CA ASP A 139 -15.14 -16.86 -8.59
C ASP A 139 -16.03 -16.10 -7.58
N THR A 140 -15.67 -16.10 -6.29
CA THR A 140 -16.31 -15.25 -5.28
C THR A 140 -16.15 -13.76 -5.62
N PHE A 141 -14.96 -13.35 -6.09
CA PHE A 141 -14.74 -11.97 -6.55
C PHE A 141 -15.53 -11.64 -7.82
N LYS A 142 -15.59 -12.56 -8.80
CA LYS A 142 -16.42 -12.41 -10.02
C LYS A 142 -17.90 -12.25 -9.68
N GLY A 143 -18.39 -13.01 -8.70
CA GLY A 143 -19.76 -12.91 -8.18
C GLY A 143 -20.05 -11.57 -7.49
N LEU A 144 -19.13 -11.08 -6.66
CA LEU A 144 -19.31 -9.84 -5.90
C LEU A 144 -19.33 -8.58 -6.79
N LEU A 145 -18.55 -8.57 -7.87
CA LEU A 145 -18.54 -7.48 -8.85
C LEU A 145 -19.63 -7.60 -9.93
N GLN A 146 -20.45 -8.66 -9.89
CA GLN A 146 -21.45 -9.01 -10.92
C GLN A 146 -20.86 -9.08 -12.33
N VAL A 147 -19.55 -9.35 -12.46
CA VAL A 147 -18.88 -9.48 -13.76
C VAL A 147 -18.76 -10.97 -14.06
N THR A 148 -19.89 -11.65 -14.24
CA THR A 148 -19.90 -13.11 -14.47
C THR A 148 -19.57 -13.49 -15.93
N ALA A 149 -19.48 -12.52 -16.84
CA ALA A 149 -19.46 -12.80 -18.28
C ALA A 149 -18.24 -12.28 -19.07
N SER A 150 -17.27 -11.58 -18.46
CA SER A 150 -16.10 -11.09 -19.23
C SER A 150 -14.88 -11.99 -19.08
N VAL A 151 -14.40 -12.52 -20.21
CA VAL A 151 -13.29 -13.47 -20.36
C VAL A 151 -11.94 -12.91 -19.84
N ASN A 152 -11.87 -11.60 -19.53
CA ASN A 152 -10.62 -10.88 -19.27
C ASN A 152 -10.42 -10.42 -17.81
N ILE A 153 -11.30 -10.81 -16.87
CA ILE A 153 -11.24 -10.33 -15.48
C ILE A 153 -9.95 -10.76 -14.79
N ASP A 154 -9.48 -11.97 -15.09
CA ASP A 154 -8.31 -12.56 -14.45
C ASP A 154 -7.04 -11.73 -14.70
N ILE A 155 -7.02 -10.93 -15.76
CA ILE A 155 -5.93 -9.99 -16.10
C ILE A 155 -5.85 -8.84 -15.07
N ILE A 156 -6.98 -8.40 -14.51
CA ILE A 156 -7.07 -7.23 -13.63
C ILE A 156 -6.90 -7.63 -12.15
N VAL A 157 -7.11 -8.90 -11.80
CA VAL A 157 -7.06 -9.41 -10.40
C VAL A 157 -5.80 -8.94 -9.64
N PRO A 158 -4.56 -9.02 -10.19
CA PRO A 158 -3.37 -8.55 -9.45
C PRO A 158 -3.40 -7.05 -9.13
N SER A 159 -3.97 -6.23 -10.01
CA SER A 159 -4.13 -4.79 -9.77
C SER A 159 -5.14 -4.51 -8.67
N PHE A 160 -6.23 -5.28 -8.65
CA PHE A 160 -7.24 -5.18 -7.60
C PHE A 160 -6.67 -5.57 -6.23
N LEU A 161 -5.94 -6.69 -6.15
CA LEU A 161 -5.25 -7.11 -4.92
C LEU A 161 -4.24 -6.05 -4.47
N PHE A 162 -3.52 -5.43 -5.40
CA PHE A 162 -2.63 -4.31 -5.09
C PHE A 162 -3.38 -3.10 -4.52
N TYR A 163 -4.53 -2.70 -5.07
CA TYR A 163 -5.31 -1.57 -4.52
C TYR A 163 -5.89 -1.86 -3.13
N LEU A 164 -6.35 -3.09 -2.90
CA LEU A 164 -6.78 -3.53 -1.56
C LEU A 164 -5.63 -3.43 -0.56
N ALA A 165 -4.47 -3.99 -0.91
CA ALA A 165 -3.26 -3.91 -0.10
C ALA A 165 -2.80 -2.47 0.12
N LEU A 166 -2.85 -1.62 -0.91
CA LEU A 166 -2.48 -0.21 -0.83
C LEU A 166 -3.37 0.54 0.16
N THR A 167 -4.69 0.34 0.07
CA THR A 167 -5.67 0.94 0.98
C THR A 167 -5.38 0.53 2.42
N GLN A 168 -5.17 -0.77 2.65
CA GLN A 168 -4.82 -1.34 3.94
C GLN A 168 -3.54 -0.73 4.53
N MET A 169 -2.49 -0.58 3.72
CA MET A 169 -1.20 -0.06 4.17
C MET A 169 -1.21 1.45 4.39
N VAL A 170 -1.99 2.23 3.62
CA VAL A 170 -2.16 3.67 3.84
C VAL A 170 -2.85 3.93 5.19
N PHE A 171 -3.94 3.23 5.49
CA PHE A 171 -4.60 3.34 6.80
C PHE A 171 -3.69 2.91 7.95
N SER A 172 -3.01 1.78 7.78
CA SER A 172 -2.01 1.32 8.76
C SER A 172 -0.93 2.38 8.98
N TYR A 173 -0.43 2.99 7.90
CA TYR A 173 0.57 4.05 7.97
C TYR A 173 0.08 5.28 8.72
N ILE A 174 -1.14 5.77 8.46
CA ILE A 174 -1.70 6.94 9.15
C ILE A 174 -1.76 6.70 10.66
N VAL A 175 -2.28 5.53 11.08
CA VAL A 175 -2.40 5.19 12.50
C VAL A 175 -1.02 5.03 13.13
N ILE A 176 -0.12 4.29 12.47
CA ILE A 176 1.23 4.06 12.96
C ILE A 176 2.00 5.38 13.08
N GLN A 177 1.96 6.26 12.07
CA GLN A 177 2.63 7.56 12.11
C GLN A 177 2.12 8.41 13.29
N SER A 178 0.81 8.42 13.53
CA SER A 178 0.22 9.16 14.65
C SER A 178 0.70 8.67 16.01
N GLU A 179 1.00 7.38 16.13
CA GLU A 179 1.53 6.79 17.36
C GLU A 179 3.05 6.95 17.45
N ILE A 180 3.80 6.65 16.39
CA ILE A 180 5.28 6.64 16.35
C ILE A 180 5.88 8.01 16.67
N ASN A 181 5.24 9.10 16.23
CA ASN A 181 5.69 10.45 16.55
C ASN A 181 5.70 10.73 18.07
N LYS A 182 4.86 10.04 18.85
CA LYS A 182 4.83 10.15 20.33
C LYS A 182 6.07 9.53 21.00
N PHE A 183 6.91 8.82 20.24
CA PHE A 183 8.05 8.04 20.75
C PHE A 183 9.42 8.51 20.25
N GLY A 184 9.47 9.66 19.57
CA GLY A 184 10.73 10.24 19.08
C GLY A 184 11.34 9.53 17.87
N TYR A 185 10.58 8.65 17.22
CA TYR A 185 10.92 8.15 15.89
C TYR A 185 10.37 9.13 14.86
N GLU A 186 11.26 9.90 14.23
CA GLU A 186 10.90 10.73 13.08
C GLU A 186 11.01 9.89 11.81
N ILE A 187 9.91 9.83 11.05
CA ILE A 187 9.96 9.35 9.67
C ILE A 187 10.85 10.33 8.90
N SER A 188 11.69 9.81 8.01
CA SER A 188 12.63 10.65 7.28
C SER A 188 11.89 11.64 6.37
N ASP A 189 11.79 12.89 6.82
CA ASP A 189 11.32 14.05 6.05
C ASP A 189 12.45 14.61 5.16
N GLN A 190 13.25 13.74 4.53
CA GLN A 190 14.24 14.21 3.57
C GLN A 190 13.54 14.93 2.40
N PRO A 191 14.14 16.01 1.87
CA PRO A 191 13.53 16.79 0.80
C PRO A 191 13.24 15.89 -0.40
N ILE A 192 11.97 15.87 -0.78
CA ILE A 192 11.44 15.02 -1.85
C ILE A 192 12.04 15.49 -3.18
N ASN A 193 12.91 14.67 -3.78
CA ASN A 193 13.42 14.93 -5.13
C ASN A 193 12.35 14.54 -6.16
N THR A 194 11.47 15.49 -6.49
CA THR A 194 10.41 15.32 -7.49
C THR A 194 10.95 14.89 -8.86
N THR A 195 12.20 15.22 -9.19
CA THR A 195 12.85 14.79 -10.45
C THR A 195 13.06 13.28 -10.47
N THR A 196 13.61 12.71 -9.39
CA THR A 196 13.83 11.27 -9.28
C THR A 196 12.52 10.50 -9.36
N TYR A 197 11.48 10.94 -8.65
CA TYR A 197 10.17 10.29 -8.71
C TYR A 197 9.50 10.41 -10.07
N SER A 198 9.71 11.52 -10.79
CA SER A 198 9.19 11.68 -12.14
C SER A 198 9.92 10.80 -13.17
N LEU A 199 11.25 10.60 -13.01
CA LEU A 199 12.02 9.63 -13.81
C LEU A 199 11.58 8.19 -13.54
N ILE A 200 11.34 7.83 -12.27
CA ILE A 200 10.81 6.51 -11.90
C ILE A 200 9.45 6.30 -12.55
N LEU A 201 8.54 7.28 -12.46
CA LEU A 201 7.22 7.20 -13.07
C LEU A 201 7.32 6.99 -14.59
N PHE A 202 8.19 7.74 -15.26
CA PHE A 202 8.43 7.59 -16.69
C PHE A 202 8.97 6.19 -17.05
N GLY A 203 9.91 5.67 -16.26
CA GLY A 203 10.43 4.32 -16.40
C GLY A 203 9.34 3.24 -16.23
N VAL A 204 8.46 3.39 -15.24
CA VAL A 204 7.32 2.47 -15.01
C VAL A 204 6.38 2.48 -16.22
N ILE A 205 6.09 3.66 -16.80
CA ILE A 205 5.21 3.79 -17.97
C ILE A 205 5.83 3.12 -19.21
N ILE A 206 7.12 3.34 -19.46
CA ILE A 206 7.83 2.67 -20.56
C ILE A 206 7.79 1.15 -20.37
N ALA A 207 7.95 0.68 -19.13
CA ALA A 207 7.91 -0.74 -18.80
C ALA A 207 6.54 -1.39 -19.05
N ILE A 208 5.44 -0.63 -19.16
CA ILE A 208 4.13 -1.20 -19.52
C ILE A 208 4.19 -1.84 -20.92
N ILE A 209 4.88 -1.23 -21.88
CA ILE A 209 4.92 -1.66 -23.29
C ILE A 209 5.39 -3.13 -23.46
N PRO A 210 6.57 -3.55 -22.94
CA PRO A 210 6.98 -4.95 -23.05
C PRO A 210 6.05 -5.91 -22.29
N PHE A 211 5.47 -5.46 -21.17
CA PHE A 211 4.55 -6.30 -20.38
C PHE A 211 3.19 -6.53 -21.07
N ILE A 212 2.77 -5.65 -21.99
CA ILE A 212 1.57 -5.90 -22.82
C ILE A 212 1.71 -7.22 -23.59
N PHE A 213 2.91 -7.52 -24.09
CA PHE A 213 3.17 -8.72 -24.89
C PHE A 213 3.55 -9.95 -24.07
N LEU A 214 4.29 -9.76 -22.97
CA LEU A 214 4.81 -10.86 -22.15
C LEU A 214 3.78 -11.36 -21.12
N LEU A 215 3.15 -10.43 -20.39
CA LEU A 215 2.28 -10.74 -19.27
C LEU A 215 1.27 -9.61 -19.07
N PRO A 216 0.11 -9.64 -19.75
CA PRO A 216 -0.89 -8.57 -19.72
C PRO A 216 -1.30 -8.15 -18.30
N SER A 217 -1.40 -9.09 -17.36
CA SER A 217 -1.72 -8.79 -15.96
C SER A 217 -0.64 -7.96 -15.26
N GLY A 218 0.62 -8.15 -15.64
CA GLY A 218 1.75 -7.33 -15.18
C GLY A 218 1.69 -5.90 -15.73
N ALA A 219 1.22 -5.70 -16.96
CA ALA A 219 1.01 -4.35 -17.51
C ALA A 219 -0.05 -3.56 -16.70
N TYR A 220 -1.13 -4.22 -16.28
CA TYR A 220 -2.14 -3.62 -15.41
C TYR A 220 -1.60 -3.31 -14.00
N LEU A 221 -0.76 -4.20 -13.45
CA LEU A 221 -0.12 -3.94 -12.16
C LEU A 221 0.84 -2.73 -12.25
N LEU A 222 1.63 -2.65 -13.32
CA LEU A 222 2.50 -1.48 -13.58
C LEU A 222 1.70 -0.20 -13.78
N LEU A 223 0.54 -0.27 -14.44
CA LEU A 223 -0.39 0.86 -14.53
C LEU A 223 -0.82 1.32 -13.13
N SER A 224 -1.16 0.38 -12.24
CA SER A 224 -1.56 0.69 -10.86
C SER A 224 -0.43 1.34 -10.06
N ILE A 225 0.81 0.85 -10.21
CA ILE A 225 2.02 1.46 -9.63
C ILE A 225 2.26 2.86 -10.20
N SER A 226 2.01 3.06 -11.50
CA SER A 226 2.16 4.38 -12.15
C SER A 226 1.18 5.40 -11.57
N LEU A 227 -0.06 5.00 -11.29
CA LEU A 227 -1.06 5.84 -10.64
C LEU A 227 -0.66 6.20 -9.22
N TYR A 228 -0.10 5.26 -8.46
CA TYR A 228 0.44 5.52 -7.13
C TYR A 228 1.49 6.64 -7.14
N PHE A 229 2.49 6.54 -8.02
CA PHE A 229 3.53 7.58 -8.16
C PHE A 229 2.98 8.91 -8.70
N MET A 230 1.99 8.87 -9.61
CA MET A 230 1.31 10.07 -10.09
C MET A 230 0.66 10.84 -8.94
N PHE A 231 -0.14 10.15 -8.11
CA PHE A 231 -0.79 10.79 -6.96
C PHE A 231 0.23 11.36 -5.98
N PHE A 232 1.33 10.65 -5.74
CA PHE A 232 2.41 11.14 -4.89
C PHE A 232 3.06 12.44 -5.44
N ILE A 233 3.34 12.50 -6.75
CA ILE A 233 3.90 13.70 -7.39
C ILE A 233 2.92 14.88 -7.30
N VAL A 234 1.64 14.65 -7.60
CA VAL A 234 0.59 15.68 -7.50
C VAL A 234 0.49 16.19 -6.07
N PHE A 235 0.41 15.30 -5.09
CA PHE A 235 0.35 15.64 -3.67
C PHE A 235 1.55 16.47 -3.21
N THR A 236 2.77 16.11 -3.66
CA THR A 236 3.98 16.86 -3.34
C THR A 236 3.91 18.31 -3.85
N HIS A 237 3.42 18.52 -5.08
CA HIS A 237 3.27 19.87 -5.65
C HIS A 237 2.15 20.68 -4.99
N ILE A 238 1.11 20.03 -4.47
CA ILE A 238 0.08 20.66 -3.62
C ILE A 238 0.71 21.20 -2.34
N LEU A 239 1.49 20.38 -1.63
CA LEU A 239 2.17 20.78 -0.40
C LEU A 239 3.17 21.93 -0.62
N GLN A 240 3.89 21.90 -1.75
CA GLN A 240 4.83 22.95 -2.14
C GLN A 240 4.15 24.21 -2.71
N LYS A 241 2.82 24.24 -2.81
CA LYS A 241 2.02 25.36 -3.35
C LYS A 241 2.47 25.82 -4.75
N GLN A 242 2.89 24.88 -5.60
CA GLN A 242 3.33 25.19 -6.98
C GLN A 242 2.12 25.31 -7.94
N TYR A 243 1.31 26.35 -7.74
CA TYR A 243 0.03 26.51 -8.46
C TYR A 243 0.14 26.45 -10.00
N LYS A 244 1.26 26.95 -10.57
CA LYS A 244 1.48 26.90 -12.03
C LYS A 244 1.53 25.46 -12.56
N VAL A 245 2.21 24.57 -11.83
CA VAL A 245 2.33 23.14 -12.18
C VAL A 245 0.99 22.44 -11.97
N LEU A 246 0.26 22.79 -10.90
CA LEU A 246 -1.06 22.22 -10.63
C LEU A 246 -2.09 22.60 -11.71
N ILE A 247 -2.05 23.84 -12.21
CA ILE A 247 -2.87 24.26 -13.36
C ILE A 247 -2.50 23.44 -14.60
N ALA A 248 -1.20 23.22 -14.86
CA ALA A 248 -0.75 22.39 -15.96
C ALA A 248 -1.23 20.93 -15.82
N PHE A 249 -1.23 20.35 -14.62
CA PHE A 249 -1.84 19.04 -14.36
C PHE A 249 -3.34 19.04 -14.65
N GLY A 250 -4.08 20.09 -14.27
CA GLY A 250 -5.51 20.23 -14.58
C GLY A 250 -5.78 20.29 -16.08
N ILE A 251 -4.99 21.06 -16.83
CA ILE A 251 -5.07 21.10 -18.30
C ILE A 251 -4.74 19.72 -18.91
N SER A 252 -3.73 19.02 -18.37
CA SER A 252 -3.36 17.69 -18.83
C SER A 252 -4.46 16.65 -18.60
N LEU A 253 -5.24 16.79 -17.53
CA LEU A 253 -6.39 15.93 -17.25
C LEU A 253 -7.47 16.11 -18.31
N LEU A 254 -7.77 17.35 -18.69
CA LEU A 254 -8.73 17.64 -19.77
C LEU A 254 -8.24 17.07 -21.10
N ALA A 255 -6.98 17.32 -21.46
CA ALA A 255 -6.37 16.77 -22.67
C ALA A 255 -6.41 15.22 -22.69
N PHE A 256 -6.12 14.59 -21.55
CA PHE A 256 -6.24 13.15 -21.37
C PHE A 256 -7.67 12.65 -21.60
N MET A 257 -8.70 13.31 -21.06
CA MET A 257 -10.09 12.90 -21.25
C MET A 257 -10.48 12.88 -22.74
N PHE A 258 -10.09 13.90 -23.50
CA PHE A 258 -10.31 13.93 -24.96
C PHE A 258 -9.54 12.83 -25.70
N LEU A 259 -8.25 12.67 -25.39
CA LEU A 259 -7.40 11.64 -26.01
C LEU A 259 -7.91 10.23 -25.69
N PHE A 260 -8.30 9.97 -24.45
CA PHE A 260 -8.85 8.70 -24.01
C PHE A 260 -10.14 8.39 -24.76
N ALA A 261 -11.09 9.33 -24.83
CA ALA A 261 -12.35 9.14 -25.56
C ALA A 261 -12.14 8.86 -27.05
N PHE A 262 -11.14 9.50 -27.67
CA PHE A 262 -10.82 9.31 -29.08
C PHE A 262 -10.11 7.98 -29.36
N LEU A 263 -9.15 7.59 -28.52
CA LEU A 263 -8.32 6.39 -28.73
C LEU A 263 -8.97 5.10 -28.20
N TYR A 264 -9.81 5.18 -27.18
CA TYR A 264 -10.41 4.00 -26.54
C TYR A 264 -11.17 3.08 -27.52
N PRO A 265 -11.99 3.59 -28.47
CA PRO A 265 -12.69 2.74 -29.45
C PRO A 265 -11.75 2.08 -30.47
N VAL A 266 -10.56 2.63 -30.68
CA VAL A 266 -9.58 2.14 -31.67
C VAL A 266 -8.76 0.98 -31.11
N ILE A 267 -8.59 0.91 -29.80
CA ILE A 267 -7.76 -0.11 -29.15
C ILE A 267 -8.60 -1.35 -28.82
N PRO A 268 -8.17 -2.56 -29.27
CA PRO A 268 -8.89 -3.79 -28.98
C PRO A 268 -8.93 -4.09 -27.48
N ALA A 269 -10.05 -4.63 -27.02
CA ALA A 269 -10.15 -5.19 -25.67
C ALA A 269 -9.19 -6.39 -25.51
N PRO A 270 -8.54 -6.57 -24.33
CA PRO A 270 -8.72 -5.83 -23.09
C PRO A 270 -7.85 -4.57 -22.97
N PHE A 271 -7.01 -4.21 -23.95
CA PHE A 271 -5.93 -3.23 -23.75
C PHE A 271 -6.39 -1.76 -23.68
N GLY A 272 -7.63 -1.44 -24.06
CA GLY A 272 -8.15 -0.07 -24.06
C GLY A 272 -8.01 0.66 -22.71
N LEU A 273 -8.13 -0.05 -21.58
CA LEU A 273 -7.96 0.56 -20.25
C LEU A 273 -6.51 0.93 -19.92
N LEU A 274 -5.51 0.35 -20.59
CA LEU A 274 -4.11 0.73 -20.41
C LEU A 274 -3.82 2.16 -20.88
N LEU A 275 -4.69 2.75 -21.71
CA LEU A 275 -4.62 4.16 -22.09
C LEU A 275 -4.69 5.11 -20.90
N VAL A 276 -5.25 4.67 -19.75
CA VAL A 276 -5.21 5.46 -18.51
C VAL A 276 -3.77 5.84 -18.13
N GLY A 277 -2.77 5.07 -18.54
CA GLY A 277 -1.34 5.36 -18.34
C GLY A 277 -0.84 6.65 -19.02
N LEU A 278 -1.60 7.20 -19.98
CA LEU A 278 -1.28 8.50 -20.60
C LEU A 278 -1.33 9.66 -19.59
N LEU A 279 -2.25 9.62 -18.63
CA LEU A 279 -2.35 10.68 -17.62
C LEU A 279 -1.11 10.73 -16.71
N PRO A 280 -0.67 9.61 -16.08
CA PRO A 280 0.61 9.56 -15.40
C PRO A 280 1.79 10.02 -16.26
N ALA A 281 1.78 9.73 -17.57
CA ALA A 281 2.83 10.16 -18.49
C ALA A 281 2.88 11.69 -18.63
N PHE A 282 1.73 12.35 -18.79
CA PHE A 282 1.66 13.81 -18.84
C PHE A 282 2.09 14.44 -17.52
N VAL A 283 1.67 13.89 -16.38
CA VAL A 283 2.09 14.37 -15.06
C VAL A 283 3.61 14.25 -14.89
N ALA A 284 4.20 13.11 -15.26
CA ALA A 284 5.65 12.90 -15.22
C ALA A 284 6.39 13.93 -16.10
N LEU A 285 5.91 14.13 -17.34
CA LEU A 285 6.52 15.05 -18.30
C LEU A 285 6.46 16.50 -17.82
N ILE A 286 5.30 16.96 -17.33
CA ILE A 286 5.13 18.32 -16.81
C ILE A 286 6.04 18.54 -15.60
N SER A 287 6.09 17.57 -14.68
CA SER A 287 6.95 17.62 -13.49
C SER A 287 8.45 17.66 -13.86
N LEU A 288 8.88 16.82 -14.81
CA LEU A 288 10.26 16.83 -15.32
C LEU A 288 10.61 18.16 -15.99
N LEU A 289 9.74 18.66 -16.88
CA LEU A 289 9.96 19.94 -17.56
C LEU A 289 10.02 21.09 -16.56
N ASN A 290 9.15 21.10 -15.55
CA ASN A 290 9.20 22.12 -14.50
C ASN A 290 10.54 22.08 -13.75
N ASN A 291 10.98 20.90 -13.35
CA ASN A 291 12.25 20.76 -12.65
C ASN A 291 13.45 21.11 -13.55
N VAL A 292 13.51 20.65 -14.80
CA VAL A 292 14.64 20.91 -15.70
C VAL A 292 14.70 22.37 -16.15
N LEU A 293 13.55 23.00 -16.43
CA LEU A 293 13.49 24.38 -16.93
C LEU A 293 13.63 25.41 -15.80
N PHE A 294 13.12 25.13 -14.59
CA PHE A 294 13.10 26.09 -13.49
C PHE A 294 14.17 25.86 -12.39
N ASN A 295 14.87 24.70 -12.34
CA ASN A 295 16.04 24.50 -11.43
C ASN A 295 17.36 25.16 -11.88
N ARG A 296 17.33 26.14 -12.78
CA ARG A 296 18.42 27.12 -12.91
C ARG A 296 18.31 28.27 -11.89
N ARG A 297 17.53 28.12 -10.80
CA ARG A 297 17.49 29.06 -9.66
C ARG A 297 17.96 28.35 -8.38
N PRO A 298 18.78 29.01 -7.55
CA PRO A 298 19.56 28.34 -6.52
C PRO A 298 18.68 27.84 -5.37
N LYS A 299 18.95 26.60 -4.95
CA LYS A 299 18.56 25.92 -3.71
C LYS A 299 17.09 26.08 -3.31
N ASP A 300 16.35 24.98 -3.48
CA ASP A 300 15.12 24.67 -2.77
C ASP A 300 15.12 25.30 -1.38
N LYS A 301 14.14 26.18 -1.13
CA LYS A 301 13.76 26.52 0.23
C LYS A 301 13.39 25.21 0.90
N MET A 302 14.29 24.70 1.73
CA MET A 302 14.09 23.55 2.60
C MET A 302 12.91 23.89 3.52
N ILE A 303 11.72 23.41 3.18
CA ILE A 303 10.58 23.47 4.08
C ILE A 303 10.72 22.25 4.99
N SER A 304 11.29 22.49 6.17
CA SER A 304 11.09 21.64 7.34
C SER A 304 9.61 21.69 7.70
N THR A 305 8.95 20.54 7.68
CA THR A 305 7.63 20.35 8.28
C THR A 305 7.78 20.44 9.80
N GLY A 306 7.80 21.68 10.33
CA GLY A 306 7.59 21.95 11.75
C GLY A 306 8.79 22.54 12.49
N LYS A 307 8.91 23.86 12.41
CA LYS A 307 9.12 24.75 13.56
C LYS A 307 9.04 26.19 13.06
N GLU A 308 7.93 26.86 13.33
CA GLU A 308 7.95 28.31 13.45
C GLU A 308 8.85 28.64 14.65
N THR A 309 10.10 29.02 14.38
CA THR A 309 10.87 29.80 15.33
C THR A 309 10.18 31.16 15.46
N LYS A 310 9.41 31.31 16.54
CA LYS A 310 9.14 32.61 17.13
C LYS A 310 10.46 33.11 17.74
N GLU A 311 11.06 34.12 17.13
CA GLU A 311 11.80 35.14 17.87
C GLU A 311 10.80 36.17 18.42
#